data_AF-A0A183HXU7-F1
#
_entry.id   AF-A0A183HXU7-F1
#
_cell.length_a   1.000
_cell.length_b   1.000
_cell.length_c   1.000
_cell.angle_alpha   90.00
_cell.angle_beta   90.00
_cell.angle_gamma   90.00
#
_symmetry.space_group_name_H-M   'P 1'
#
loop_
_entity.id
_entity.type
_entity.pdbx_description
1 polymer ?
#
loop_
_entity_poly.entity_id
_entity_poly.type
_entity_poly.pdbx_seq_one_letter_code
_entity_poly.pdbx_strand_id
1 'polypeptide(L)' 'MGIDLPERLGELWILGDVFIGRYYTVFDVGNSQIGFAQARDSKGKPIGKRVYTFVSDEEERQKSHESLIFLND' A
#
# COMPACT_ATOMS: atom_id res chain seq x y z
N MET A 1 9.76 -27.71 -4.10
CA MET A 1 9.12 -27.93 -2.78
C MET A 1 7.73 -27.34 -2.86
N GLY A 2 6.69 -28.13 -2.56
CA GLY A 2 5.31 -27.63 -2.49
C GLY A 2 5.04 -26.99 -1.14
N ILE A 3 4.05 -26.10 -1.07
CA ILE A 3 3.54 -25.58 0.20
C ILE A 3 2.45 -26.57 0.64
N ASP A 4 2.62 -27.19 1.81
CA ASP A 4 1.55 -27.96 2.45
C ASP A 4 0.51 -27.00 3.01
N LEU A 5 -0.66 -26.99 2.38
CA LEU A 5 -1.78 -26.10 2.69
C LEU A 5 -2.87 -26.92 3.39
N PRO A 6 -3.43 -26.45 4.53
CA PRO A 6 -4.49 -27.17 5.23
C PRO A 6 -5.77 -27.28 4.37
N GLU A 7 -6.55 -28.35 4.58
CA GLU A 7 -7.76 -28.68 3.79
C GLU A 7 -8.82 -27.56 3.77
N ARG A 8 -8.80 -26.67 4.75
CA ARG A 8 -9.68 -25.50 4.81
C ARG A 8 -8.86 -24.25 5.08
N LEU A 9 -8.19 -23.77 4.04
CA LEU A 9 -7.84 -22.36 3.99
C LEU A 9 -9.13 -21.56 3.92
N GLY A 10 -9.28 -20.57 4.79
CA GLY A 10 -10.29 -19.52 4.59
C GLY A 10 -9.94 -18.67 3.36
N GLU A 11 -10.20 -17.37 3.41
CA GLU A 11 -9.77 -16.45 2.35
C GLU A 11 -8.24 -16.30 2.37
N LEU A 12 -7.57 -16.98 1.43
CA LEU A 12 -6.13 -16.89 1.23
C LEU A 12 -5.82 -16.00 0.03
N TRP A 13 -4.99 -14.98 0.25
CA TRP A 13 -4.45 -14.14 -0.81
C TRP A 13 -2.95 -14.39 -0.98
N ILE A 14 -2.54 -14.76 -2.19
CA ILE A 14 -1.12 -14.90 -2.54
C ILE A 14 -0.68 -13.64 -3.28
N LEU A 15 0.20 -12.86 -2.64
CA LEU A 15 0.75 -11.63 -3.19
C LEU A 15 2.06 -11.94 -3.93
N GLY A 16 1.93 -12.30 -5.21
CA GLY A 16 3.07 -12.60 -6.09
C GLY A 16 3.72 -11.37 -6.73
N ASP A 17 4.39 -11.59 -7.85
CA ASP A 17 5.26 -10.63 -8.55
C ASP A 17 4.61 -9.29 -8.88
N VAL A 18 3.31 -9.28 -9.21
CA VAL A 18 2.56 -8.05 -9.51
C VAL A 18 2.49 -7.11 -8.29
N PHE A 19 2.44 -7.69 -7.10
CA PHE A 19 2.46 -6.94 -5.85
C PHE A 19 3.90 -6.59 -5.45
N ILE A 20 4.80 -7.58 -5.41
CA ILE A 20 6.19 -7.40 -4.97
C ILE A 20 6.96 -6.43 -5.89
N GLY A 21 6.62 -6.34 -7.19
CA GLY A 21 7.25 -5.39 -8.11
C GLY A 21 6.91 -3.92 -7.83
N ARG A 22 5.86 -3.62 -7.07
CA ARG A 22 5.40 -2.24 -6.79
C ARG A 22 5.78 -1.76 -5.40
N TYR A 23 6.08 -2.67 -4.48
CA TYR A 23 6.39 -2.35 -3.10
C TYR A 23 7.74 -2.94 -2.70
N TYR A 24 8.52 -2.12 -2.00
CA TYR A 24 9.62 -2.63 -1.20
C TYR A 24 9.03 -3.27 0.07
N THR A 25 9.45 -4.50 0.37
CA THR A 25 8.91 -5.29 1.48
C THR A 25 10.03 -5.69 2.44
N VAL A 26 9.81 -5.46 3.74
CA VAL A 26 10.71 -5.91 4.81
C VAL A 26 10.00 -7.01 5.59
N PHE A 27 10.63 -8.19 5.68
CA PHE A 27 10.18 -9.31 6.50
C PHE A 27 10.96 -9.30 7.81
N ASP A 28 10.35 -8.78 8.86
CA ASP A 28 10.95 -8.72 10.20
C ASP A 28 10.40 -9.88 11.03
N VAL A 29 11.05 -11.03 10.90
CA VAL A 29 10.68 -12.27 11.58
C VAL A 29 10.84 -12.13 13.10
N GLY A 30 11.83 -11.38 13.57
CA GLY A 30 12.09 -11.17 15.00
C GLY A 30 10.92 -10.50 15.72
N ASN A 31 10.26 -9.55 15.04
CA ASN A 31 9.08 -8.87 15.56
C ASN A 31 7.75 -9.40 14.97
N SER A 32 7.78 -10.49 14.19
CA SER A 32 6.60 -11.06 13.52
C SER A 32 5.80 -10.03 12.70
N GLN A 33 6.49 -9.16 11.97
CA GLN A 33 5.87 -8.06 11.24
C GLN A 33 6.38 -7.96 9.79
N ILE A 34 5.58 -7.31 8.94
CA ILE A 34 5.92 -7.03 7.55
C ILE A 34 5.71 -5.53 7.29
N GLY A 35 6.74 -4.89 6.75
CA GLY A 35 6.71 -3.48 6.35
C GLY A 35 6.62 -3.33 4.84
N PHE A 36 5.88 -2.31 4.36
CA PHE A 36 5.77 -1.96 2.95
C PHE A 36 6.13 -0.51 2.71
N ALA A 37 6.81 -0.24 1.60
CA ALA A 37 7.03 1.11 1.07
C ALA A 37 6.89 1.10 -0.45
N GLN A 38 6.61 2.25 -1.06
CA GLN A 38 6.56 2.38 -2.51
C GLN A 38 7.95 2.05 -3.12
N ALA A 39 8.02 1.08 -4.02
CA ALA A 39 9.26 0.77 -4.74
C ALA A 39 9.65 1.92 -5.68
N ARG A 40 10.95 2.03 -5.95
CA ARG A 40 11.53 3.04 -6.86
C ARG A 40 12.32 2.37 -7.98
N ASP A 41 12.29 2.96 -9.17
CA ASP A 41 13.13 2.54 -10.29
C ASP A 41 14.60 2.94 -10.06
N SER A 42 15.47 2.58 -11.00
CA SER A 42 16.91 2.89 -10.93
C SER A 42 17.24 4.40 -10.93
N LYS A 43 16.27 5.25 -11.28
CA LYS A 43 16.39 6.72 -11.23
C LYS A 43 15.75 7.30 -9.96
N GLY A 44 15.28 6.46 -9.05
CA GLY A 44 14.64 6.87 -7.81
C GLY A 44 13.18 7.30 -7.96
N LYS A 45 12.55 7.11 -9.13
CA LYS A 45 11.14 7.47 -9.34
C LYS A 45 10.22 6.36 -8.81
N PRO A 46 9.11 6.69 -8.14
CA PRO A 46 8.10 5.70 -7.75
C PRO A 46 7.65 4.79 -8.90
N ILE A 47 7.56 3.49 -8.65
CA ILE A 47 7.04 2.51 -9.62
C ILE A 47 5.51 2.51 -9.57
N GLY A 48 4.88 2.97 -10.65
CA GLY A 48 3.42 3.06 -10.80
C GLY A 48 2.81 4.34 -10.20
N LYS A 49 1.48 4.38 -10.10
CA LYS A 49 0.77 5.48 -9.40
C LYS A 49 1.16 5.45 -7.92
N ARG A 50 1.41 6.64 -7.36
CA ARG A 50 1.70 6.83 -5.93
C ARG A 50 0.51 6.28 -5.14
N VAL A 51 0.78 5.34 -4.25
CA VAL A 51 -0.24 4.77 -3.37
C VAL A 51 -0.52 5.80 -2.30
N TYR A 52 -1.73 6.34 -2.29
CA TYR A 52 -2.21 7.22 -1.24
C TYR A 52 -2.48 6.35 -0.02
N THR A 53 -1.91 6.72 1.14
CA THR A 53 -2.28 6.09 2.40
C THR A 53 -3.73 6.45 2.68
N PHE A 54 -4.58 5.51 3.08
CA PHE A 54 -6.03 5.76 3.33
C PHE A 54 -6.32 6.98 4.24
N VAL A 55 -5.36 7.40 5.06
CA VAL A 55 -5.41 8.62 5.89
C VAL A 55 -5.50 9.91 5.05
N SER A 56 -4.96 9.94 3.83
CA SER A 56 -4.96 11.16 3.00
C SER A 56 -6.30 11.46 2.33
N ASP A 57 -7.20 10.49 2.20
CA ASP A 57 -8.51 10.71 1.58
C ASP A 57 -9.44 11.54 2.48
N GLU A 58 -9.33 11.39 3.80
CA GLU A 58 -10.06 12.23 4.77
C GLU A 58 -9.51 13.66 4.78
N GLU A 59 -8.19 13.81 4.71
CA GLU A 59 -7.52 15.12 4.72
C GLU A 59 -7.78 15.91 3.43
N GLU A 60 -7.84 15.23 2.27
CA GLU A 60 -8.16 15.84 0.98
C GLU A 60 -9.66 16.21 0.87
N ARG A 61 -10.56 15.40 1.44
CA ARG A 61 -11.99 15.76 1.59
C ARG A 61 -12.16 16.99 2.46
N GLN A 62 -11.46 17.10 3.58
CA GLN A 62 -11.59 18.25 4.47
C GLN A 62 -11.07 19.54 3.79
N LYS A 63 -9.94 19.47 3.10
CA LYS A 63 -9.35 20.59 2.35
C LYS A 63 -10.25 21.08 1.21
N SER A 64 -10.92 20.15 0.52
CA SER A 64 -11.88 20.50 -0.54
C SER A 64 -13.11 21.23 0.00
N HIS A 65 -13.64 20.82 1.15
CA HIS A 65 -14.79 21.48 1.78
C HIS A 65 -14.45 22.87 2.31
N GLU A 66 -13.28 23.05 2.94
CA GLU A 66 -12.85 24.38 3.40
C GLU A 66 -12.65 25.33 2.23
N SER A 67 -12.00 24.88 1.15
CA SER A 67 -11.77 25.73 -0.04
C SER A 67 -13.07 26.20 -0.71
N LEU A 68 -14.14 25.39 -0.68
CA LEU A 68 -15.46 25.74 -1.23
C LEU A 68 -16.22 26.73 -0.34
N ILE A 69 -15.95 26.76 0.97
CA ILE A 69 -16.55 27.72 1.89
C ILE A 69 -15.92 29.10 1.68
N PHE A 70 -14.59 29.19 1.54
CA PHE A 70 -13.87 30.44 1.31
C PHE A 70 -14.03 31.07 -0.09
N LEU A 71 -14.72 30.38 -1.01
CA LEU A 71 -15.00 30.87 -2.37
C LEU A 71 -16.32 31.66 -2.47
N ASN A 72 -17.15 31.64 -1.42
CA ASN A 72 -18.47 32.26 -1.40
C ASN A 72 -18.59 33.47 -0.44
N ASP A 73 -17.48 33.95 0.11
CA ASP A 73 -17.32 35.24 0.80
C ASP A 73 -16.54 36.22 -0.09
#